data_AF-A0A817MC22-F1
#
_entry.id   AF-A0A817MC22-F1
#
_cell.length_a   1.000
_cell.length_b   1.000
_cell.length_c   1.000
_cell.angle_alpha   90.00
_cell.angle_beta   90.00
_cell.angle_gamma   90.00
#
_symmetry.space_group_name_H-M   'P 1'
#
loop_
_entity.id
_entity.type
_entity.pdbx_description
1 polymer ?
#
loop_
_entity_poly.entity_id
_entity_poly.type
_entity_poly.pdbx_seq_one_letter_code
_entity_poly.pdbx_strand_id
1 'polypeptide(L)'
;MNLSSVYLLDLPNEMLFNILKKLENVDVLYSFFGINNERLEKIIEDEFFFNSLNIALITENSTIIDSILDRFCDYIFPRIYFNVKCFIVEPEFMERILLATPYPNLTELKLFNFQRDSSLHYFTDNSSLEHILKEQITKLDLIHKDDGSVAEMQTIVGGDLLPYYIDDFNSNSTGIRQSLKFGLGWHWQTLNNGHRYVGHGGGLPGMTHLMLVDKTKSIGVILLSNGDTFLSIDLSKKLCQTILDIHIRLFQCFENTIVNE
;
A
#
# COMPACT_ATOMS: atom_id res chain seq x y z
N MET A 1 -25.30 6.06 -44.74
CA MET A 1 -24.95 6.97 -43.63
C MET A 1 -23.45 6.94 -43.47
N ASN A 2 -22.76 8.06 -43.74
CA ASN A 2 -21.33 8.17 -43.43
C ASN A 2 -21.20 8.37 -41.93
N LEU A 3 -20.68 7.37 -41.22
CA LEU A 3 -20.20 7.58 -39.85
C LEU A 3 -18.92 8.40 -39.96
N SER A 4 -18.95 9.65 -39.52
CA SER A 4 -17.73 10.41 -39.30
C SER A 4 -16.95 9.75 -38.16
N SER A 5 -15.81 9.15 -38.46
CA SER A 5 -14.86 8.73 -37.43
C SER A 5 -14.21 9.98 -36.84
N VAL A 6 -14.59 10.34 -35.63
CA VAL A 6 -13.87 11.34 -34.84
C VAL A 6 -12.63 10.64 -34.29
N TYR A 7 -11.45 11.08 -34.69
CA TYR A 7 -10.22 10.53 -34.12
C TYR A 7 -10.02 11.11 -32.72
N LEU A 8 -9.49 10.30 -31.81
CA LEU A 8 -9.26 10.70 -30.42
C LEU A 8 -8.43 12.01 -30.34
N LEU A 9 -7.44 12.15 -31.23
CA LEU A 9 -6.56 13.31 -31.31
C LEU A 9 -7.25 14.59 -31.82
N ASP A 10 -8.44 14.49 -32.42
CA ASP A 10 -9.20 15.64 -32.88
C ASP A 10 -10.02 16.29 -31.75
N LEU A 11 -10.17 15.59 -30.61
CA LEU A 11 -10.90 16.11 -29.45
C LEU A 11 -10.13 17.26 -28.79
N PRO A 12 -10.81 18.25 -28.16
CA PRO A 12 -10.19 19.26 -27.30
C PRO A 12 -9.46 18.65 -26.09
N ASN A 13 -8.50 19.39 -25.52
CA ASN A 13 -7.68 18.91 -24.40
C ASN A 13 -8.55 18.50 -23.21
N GLU A 14 -9.55 19.30 -22.88
CA GLU A 14 -10.45 19.11 -21.76
C GLU A 14 -11.23 17.79 -21.89
N MET A 15 -11.62 17.43 -23.11
CA MET A 15 -12.29 16.15 -23.36
C MET A 15 -11.32 14.98 -23.26
N LEU A 16 -10.12 15.11 -23.83
CA LEU A 16 -9.05 14.12 -23.70
C LEU A 16 -8.73 13.86 -22.23
N PHE A 17 -8.49 14.90 -21.44
CA PHE A 17 -8.24 14.78 -20.01
C PHE A 17 -9.36 14.02 -19.30
N ASN A 18 -10.63 14.37 -19.56
CA ASN A 18 -11.76 13.69 -18.95
C ASN A 18 -11.91 12.22 -19.35
N ILE A 19 -11.50 11.86 -20.57
CA ILE A 19 -11.49 10.47 -21.03
C ILE A 19 -10.37 9.72 -20.34
N LEU A 20 -9.14 10.24 -20.42
CA LEU A 20 -7.95 9.58 -19.88
C LEU A 20 -8.05 9.40 -18.36
N LYS A 21 -8.64 10.36 -17.64
CA LYS A 21 -8.85 10.28 -16.18
C LYS A 21 -9.78 9.12 -15.77
N LYS A 22 -10.58 8.60 -16.68
CA LYS A 22 -11.48 7.46 -16.43
C LYS A 22 -10.83 6.12 -16.73
N LEU A 23 -9.66 6.13 -17.37
CA LEU A 23 -8.90 4.94 -17.69
C LEU A 23 -7.87 4.66 -16.59
N GLU A 24 -7.40 3.43 -16.52
CA GLU A 24 -6.31 3.08 -15.61
C GLU A 24 -5.01 3.72 -16.09
N ASN A 25 -4.21 4.26 -15.16
CA ASN A 25 -3.02 5.02 -15.52
C ASN A 25 -2.03 4.20 -16.34
N VAL A 26 -1.89 2.91 -16.04
CA VAL A 26 -1.00 2.01 -16.79
C VAL A 26 -1.47 1.85 -18.22
N ASP A 27 -2.77 1.64 -18.46
CA ASP A 27 -3.31 1.52 -19.82
C ASP A 27 -3.06 2.79 -20.63
N VAL A 28 -3.24 3.95 -20.00
CA VAL A 28 -2.99 5.24 -20.63
C VAL A 28 -1.51 5.41 -20.98
N LEU A 29 -0.63 5.16 -20.01
CA LEU A 29 0.82 5.24 -20.21
C LEU A 29 1.31 4.28 -21.30
N TYR A 30 0.79 3.06 -21.30
CA TYR A 30 1.11 2.05 -22.30
C TYR A 30 0.60 2.47 -23.68
N SER A 31 -0.63 2.98 -23.77
CA SER A 31 -1.23 3.43 -25.03
C SER A 31 -0.48 4.60 -25.66
N PHE A 32 0.18 5.43 -24.85
CA PHE A 32 0.98 6.56 -25.33
C PHE A 32 2.43 6.20 -25.64
N PHE A 33 2.89 5.02 -25.25
CA PHE A 33 4.25 4.60 -25.52
C PHE A 33 4.50 4.50 -27.04
N GLY A 34 5.54 5.18 -27.51
CA GLY A 34 5.90 5.20 -28.94
C GLY A 34 5.03 6.13 -29.80
N ILE A 35 4.02 6.79 -29.23
CA ILE A 35 3.28 7.84 -29.92
C ILE A 35 4.07 9.15 -29.78
N ASN A 36 4.78 9.52 -30.84
CA ASN A 36 5.47 10.81 -30.90
C ASN A 36 4.46 11.95 -31.14
N ASN A 37 3.78 12.36 -30.08
CA ASN A 37 2.77 13.41 -30.10
C ASN A 37 2.96 14.37 -28.92
N GLU A 38 3.57 15.52 -29.19
CA GLU A 38 3.88 16.56 -28.20
C GLU A 38 2.66 17.00 -27.37
N ARG A 39 1.47 16.99 -27.97
CA ARG A 39 0.23 17.36 -27.29
C ARG A 39 -0.16 16.33 -26.23
N LEU A 40 -0.07 15.04 -26.56
CA LEU A 40 -0.32 13.97 -25.60
C LEU A 40 0.76 13.92 -24.53
N GLU A 41 2.02 14.16 -24.89
CA GLU A 41 3.10 14.25 -23.92
C GLU A 41 2.87 15.34 -22.87
N LYS A 42 2.42 16.54 -23.29
CA LYS A 42 2.05 17.60 -22.35
C LYS A 42 0.87 17.23 -21.45
N ILE A 43 -0.09 16.46 -21.96
CA ILE A 43 -1.22 15.95 -21.16
C ILE A 43 -0.73 14.95 -20.12
N ILE A 44 0.27 14.12 -20.47
CA ILE A 44 0.90 13.16 -19.56
C ILE A 44 1.79 13.88 -18.53
N GLU A 45 2.35 15.04 -18.83
CA GLU A 45 3.18 15.77 -17.86
C GLU A 45 2.34 16.62 -16.89
N ASP A 46 1.01 16.65 -17.06
CA ASP A 46 0.11 17.39 -16.20
C ASP A 46 -0.02 16.76 -14.80
N GLU A 47 0.16 17.57 -13.76
CA GLU A 47 0.08 17.16 -12.35
C GLU A 47 -1.21 16.40 -12.03
N PHE A 48 -2.32 16.78 -12.68
CA PHE A 48 -3.62 16.21 -12.40
C PHE A 48 -3.71 14.71 -12.68
N PHE A 49 -2.88 14.21 -13.61
CA PHE A 49 -2.95 12.81 -14.04
C PHE A 49 -2.11 11.88 -13.16
N PHE A 50 -0.99 12.35 -12.62
CA PHE A 50 0.03 11.49 -12.01
C PHE A 50 0.17 11.57 -10.50
N ASN A 51 -0.70 12.33 -9.82
CA ASN A 51 -0.70 12.38 -8.36
C ASN A 51 -0.77 10.97 -7.71
N SER A 52 -1.52 10.03 -8.29
CA SER A 52 -1.60 8.65 -7.82
C SER A 52 -1.45 7.69 -8.98
N LEU A 53 -0.40 6.86 -8.97
CA LEU A 53 -0.14 5.89 -10.03
C LEU A 53 -0.41 4.47 -9.52
N ASN A 54 -1.33 3.76 -10.19
CA ASN A 54 -1.66 2.37 -9.88
C ASN A 54 -1.03 1.41 -10.89
N ILE A 55 0.01 0.70 -10.47
CA ILE A 55 0.76 -0.33 -11.22
C ILE A 55 0.35 -1.74 -10.75
N ALA A 56 -0.53 -1.87 -9.76
CA ALA A 56 -0.88 -3.16 -9.20
C ALA A 56 -1.73 -4.07 -10.12
N LEU A 57 -2.23 -3.57 -11.26
CA LEU A 57 -3.23 -4.25 -12.09
C LEU A 57 -2.67 -4.86 -13.39
N ILE A 58 -1.35 -4.94 -13.58
CA ILE A 58 -0.76 -5.44 -14.84
C ILE A 58 -0.86 -7.00 -14.98
N THR A 59 -1.69 -7.67 -14.20
CA THR A 59 -1.41 -9.03 -13.70
C THR A 59 -1.90 -10.22 -14.54
N GLU A 60 -1.98 -10.15 -15.87
CA GLU A 60 -2.41 -11.35 -16.64
C GLU A 60 -1.33 -12.04 -17.49
N ASN A 61 -0.14 -11.45 -17.73
CA ASN A 61 0.93 -12.11 -18.51
C ASN A 61 2.36 -11.67 -18.14
N SER A 62 3.01 -12.38 -17.21
CA SER A 62 4.30 -12.01 -16.59
C SER A 62 5.43 -11.54 -17.52
N THR A 63 5.64 -12.19 -18.67
CA THR A 63 6.74 -11.79 -19.59
C THR A 63 6.48 -10.46 -20.30
N ILE A 64 5.23 -10.12 -20.56
CA ILE A 64 4.85 -8.84 -21.15
C ILE A 64 5.02 -7.74 -20.10
N ILE A 65 4.70 -8.05 -18.83
CA ILE A 65 4.81 -7.13 -17.69
C ILE A 65 6.23 -6.60 -17.52
N ASP A 66 7.24 -7.46 -17.53
CA ASP A 66 8.62 -7.01 -17.31
C ASP A 66 9.08 -6.02 -18.36
N SER A 67 8.83 -6.32 -19.64
CA SER A 67 9.22 -5.41 -20.73
C SER A 67 8.48 -4.07 -20.70
N ILE A 68 7.23 -4.07 -20.22
CA ILE A 68 6.42 -2.84 -20.06
C ILE A 68 6.96 -2.03 -18.89
N LEU A 69 7.20 -2.67 -17.76
CA LEU A 69 7.68 -2.02 -16.56
C LEU A 69 9.11 -1.47 -16.76
N ASP A 70 10.00 -2.18 -17.45
CA ASP A 70 11.32 -1.65 -17.81
C ASP A 70 11.20 -0.37 -18.63
N ARG A 71 10.29 -0.35 -19.61
CA ARG A 71 10.03 0.85 -20.40
C ARG A 71 9.45 1.99 -19.55
N PHE A 72 8.60 1.68 -18.58
CA PHE A 72 8.09 2.71 -17.67
C PHE A 72 9.22 3.28 -16.81
N CYS A 73 10.06 2.44 -16.23
CA CYS A 73 11.22 2.85 -15.45
C CYS A 73 12.20 3.70 -16.27
N ASP A 74 12.49 3.30 -17.51
CA ASP A 74 13.50 3.94 -18.33
C ASP A 74 13.02 5.25 -19.00
N TYR A 75 11.74 5.34 -19.37
CA TYR A 75 11.25 6.43 -20.24
C TYR A 75 10.12 7.26 -19.64
N ILE A 76 9.22 6.65 -18.87
CA ILE A 76 8.01 7.34 -18.41
C ILE A 76 8.23 7.97 -17.04
N PHE A 77 8.65 7.18 -16.05
CA PHE A 77 8.84 7.68 -14.68
C PHE A 77 9.78 8.88 -14.61
N PRO A 78 10.93 8.92 -15.31
CA PRO A 78 11.80 10.09 -15.31
C PRO A 78 11.15 11.37 -15.86
N ARG A 79 10.03 11.28 -16.57
CA ARG A 79 9.27 12.44 -17.08
C ARG A 79 8.18 12.88 -16.12
N ILE A 80 7.55 11.96 -15.40
CA ILE A 80 6.40 12.25 -14.52
C ILE A 80 6.75 12.30 -13.03
N TYR A 81 7.99 11.97 -12.64
CA TYR A 81 8.38 11.73 -11.25
C TYR A 81 8.03 12.86 -10.28
N PHE A 82 8.10 14.11 -10.75
CA PHE A 82 7.83 15.28 -9.92
C PHE A 82 6.34 15.42 -9.57
N ASN A 83 5.45 14.78 -10.32
CA ASN A 83 4.01 14.81 -10.06
C ASN A 83 3.51 13.64 -9.22
N VAL A 84 4.33 12.61 -9.01
CA VAL A 84 3.89 11.39 -8.31
C VAL A 84 3.88 11.61 -6.81
N LYS A 85 2.70 11.54 -6.19
CA LYS A 85 2.50 11.65 -4.73
C LYS A 85 2.15 10.33 -4.07
N CYS A 86 1.53 9.41 -4.82
CA CYS A 86 1.10 8.10 -4.36
C CYS A 86 1.45 7.03 -5.39
N PHE A 87 2.05 5.94 -4.93
CA PHE A 87 2.20 4.70 -5.69
C PHE A 87 1.30 3.60 -5.15
N ILE A 88 0.61 2.87 -6.04
CA ILE A 88 -0.07 1.61 -5.72
C ILE A 88 0.62 0.52 -6.53
N VAL A 89 1.39 -0.34 -5.88
CA VAL A 89 2.30 -1.27 -6.55
C VAL A 89 2.23 -2.65 -5.91
N GLU A 90 2.52 -3.69 -6.67
CA GLU A 90 2.80 -4.99 -6.07
C GLU A 90 4.23 -5.04 -5.50
N PRO A 91 4.48 -5.77 -4.40
CA PRO A 91 5.79 -5.86 -3.78
C PRO A 91 6.92 -6.24 -4.75
N GLU A 92 6.65 -7.10 -5.73
CA GLU A 92 7.65 -7.57 -6.70
C GLU A 92 8.17 -6.47 -7.64
N PHE A 93 7.41 -5.40 -7.86
CA PHE A 93 7.81 -4.29 -8.72
C PHE A 93 8.31 -3.08 -7.94
N MET A 94 8.05 -3.04 -6.63
CA MET A 94 8.32 -1.88 -5.77
C MET A 94 9.77 -1.39 -5.90
N GLU A 95 10.74 -2.29 -5.79
CA GLU A 95 12.15 -1.89 -5.87
C GLU A 95 12.50 -1.25 -7.21
N ARG A 96 12.07 -1.89 -8.30
CA ARG A 96 12.35 -1.42 -9.65
C ARG A 96 11.74 -0.06 -9.94
N ILE A 97 10.52 0.18 -9.45
CA ILE A 97 9.79 1.45 -9.61
C ILE A 97 10.45 2.55 -8.79
N LEU A 98 10.71 2.29 -7.50
CA LEU A 98 11.25 3.28 -6.58
C LEU A 98 12.70 3.65 -6.90
N LEU A 99 13.49 2.74 -7.46
CA LEU A 99 14.87 3.00 -7.88
C LEU A 99 14.98 3.63 -9.28
N ALA A 100 13.90 3.68 -10.07
CA ALA A 100 13.95 4.20 -11.43
C ALA A 100 14.30 5.70 -11.50
N THR A 101 13.84 6.49 -10.54
CA THR A 101 14.02 7.95 -10.51
C THR A 101 13.77 8.47 -9.08
N PRO A 102 14.40 9.58 -8.65
CA PRO A 102 14.09 10.17 -7.35
C PRO A 102 12.69 10.80 -7.40
N TYR A 103 11.77 10.40 -6.52
CA TYR A 103 10.41 10.95 -6.47
C TYR A 103 10.27 11.97 -5.32
N PRO A 104 10.56 13.27 -5.53
CA PRO A 104 10.67 14.24 -4.43
C PRO A 104 9.34 14.52 -3.73
N ASN A 105 8.21 14.24 -4.40
CA ASN A 105 6.86 14.51 -3.89
C ASN A 105 6.13 13.23 -3.47
N LEU A 106 6.80 12.07 -3.50
CA LEU A 106 6.18 10.80 -3.14
C LEU A 106 5.98 10.74 -1.63
N THR A 107 4.71 10.82 -1.22
CA THR A 107 4.34 10.83 0.21
C THR A 107 3.61 9.57 0.65
N GLU A 108 3.02 8.83 -0.30
CA GLU A 108 2.15 7.67 -0.04
C GLU A 108 2.58 6.46 -0.87
N LEU A 109 2.67 5.30 -0.24
CA LEU A 109 2.94 4.02 -0.90
C LEU A 109 1.87 3.01 -0.48
N LYS A 110 1.26 2.34 -1.45
CA LYS A 110 0.27 1.28 -1.21
C LYS A 110 0.77 -0.01 -1.82
N LEU A 111 0.94 -1.04 -0.99
CA LEU A 111 1.39 -2.35 -1.45
C LEU A 111 0.19 -3.26 -1.66
N PHE A 112 -0.10 -3.58 -2.91
CA PHE A 112 -1.18 -4.48 -3.29
C PHE A 112 -0.72 -5.93 -3.28
N ASN A 113 -1.62 -6.85 -2.93
CA ASN A 113 -1.32 -8.27 -2.82
C ASN A 113 -0.13 -8.56 -1.87
N PHE A 114 -0.05 -7.81 -0.76
CA PHE A 114 1.07 -7.92 0.16
C PHE A 114 1.17 -9.33 0.77
N GLN A 115 2.28 -10.03 0.49
CA GLN A 115 2.66 -11.29 1.12
C GLN A 115 3.76 -11.04 2.16
N ARG A 116 3.52 -11.43 3.41
CA ARG A 116 4.41 -11.20 4.55
C ARG A 116 5.86 -11.61 4.27
N ASP A 117 6.05 -12.87 3.89
CA ASP A 117 7.39 -13.47 3.83
C ASP A 117 8.23 -12.86 2.68
N SER A 118 7.60 -12.54 1.56
CA SER A 118 8.24 -11.91 0.41
C SER A 118 8.49 -10.41 0.63
N SER A 119 7.64 -9.72 1.38
CA SER A 119 7.71 -8.25 1.45
C SER A 119 8.55 -7.74 2.62
N LEU A 120 8.77 -8.56 3.65
CA LEU A 120 9.56 -8.16 4.83
C LEU A 120 11.01 -7.78 4.47
N HIS A 121 11.59 -8.36 3.42
CA HIS A 121 12.97 -8.06 3.05
C HIS A 121 13.20 -6.60 2.67
N TYR A 122 12.19 -5.92 2.12
CA TYR A 122 12.27 -4.51 1.74
C TYR A 122 12.36 -3.55 2.93
N PHE A 123 11.92 -3.99 4.11
CA PHE A 123 11.92 -3.20 5.34
C PHE A 123 13.04 -3.59 6.31
N THR A 124 14.04 -4.35 5.85
CA THR A 124 15.22 -4.67 6.66
C THR A 124 16.37 -3.71 6.38
N ASP A 125 17.25 -3.50 7.36
CA ASP A 125 18.34 -2.50 7.40
C ASP A 125 19.42 -2.61 6.29
N ASN A 126 19.18 -3.42 5.25
CA ASN A 126 20.08 -3.62 4.11
C ASN A 126 19.39 -3.46 2.76
N SER A 127 18.14 -2.95 2.72
CA SER A 127 17.46 -2.75 1.45
C SER A 127 17.94 -1.46 0.79
N SER A 128 18.09 -1.51 -0.54
CA SER A 128 18.32 -0.35 -1.41
C SER A 128 17.23 0.72 -1.27
N LEU A 129 16.07 0.36 -0.71
CA LEU A 129 14.87 1.19 -0.57
C LEU A 129 14.73 1.87 0.78
N GLU A 130 15.52 1.48 1.78
CA GLU A 130 15.35 1.94 3.16
C GLU A 130 15.32 3.46 3.25
N HIS A 131 16.25 4.13 2.58
CA HIS A 131 16.31 5.60 2.52
C HIS A 131 15.05 6.21 1.89
N ILE A 132 14.58 5.68 0.76
CA ILE A 132 13.37 6.20 0.08
C ILE A 132 12.16 6.04 0.99
N LEU A 133 12.01 4.86 1.60
CA LEU A 133 10.91 4.56 2.51
C LEU A 133 10.94 5.45 3.76
N LYS A 134 12.12 5.72 4.32
CA LYS A 134 12.27 6.51 5.55
C LYS A 134 12.14 8.01 5.32
N GLU A 135 12.68 8.53 4.23
CA GLU A 135 12.77 9.98 4.01
C GLU A 135 11.55 10.55 3.30
N GLN A 136 10.93 9.78 2.39
CA GLN A 136 9.89 10.29 1.49
C GLN A 136 8.49 9.83 1.92
N ILE A 137 8.36 8.57 2.34
CA ILE A 137 7.05 7.98 2.60
C ILE A 137 6.52 8.37 3.99
N THR A 138 5.49 9.21 3.99
CA THR A 138 4.74 9.60 5.20
C THR A 138 3.56 8.67 5.49
N LYS A 139 3.09 7.93 4.47
CA LYS A 139 1.94 7.02 4.57
C LYS A 139 2.21 5.73 3.81
N LEU A 140 2.11 4.60 4.51
CA LEU A 140 2.21 3.26 3.90
C LEU A 140 0.90 2.50 4.15
N ASP A 141 0.18 2.15 3.08
CA ASP A 141 -1.00 1.29 3.14
C ASP A 141 -0.64 -0.12 2.64
N LEU A 142 -1.09 -1.16 3.33
CA LEU A 142 -0.98 -2.55 2.85
C LEU A 142 -2.36 -3.02 2.42
N ILE A 143 -2.51 -3.40 1.15
CA ILE A 143 -3.76 -3.84 0.56
C ILE A 143 -3.62 -5.33 0.25
N HIS A 144 -4.33 -6.16 1.00
CA HIS A 144 -4.42 -7.59 0.72
C HIS A 144 -5.60 -7.85 -0.22
N LYS A 145 -5.37 -8.59 -1.31
CA LYS A 145 -6.44 -9.11 -2.18
C LYS A 145 -6.74 -10.51 -1.65
N ASP A 146 -7.87 -10.66 -0.99
CA ASP A 146 -8.33 -11.98 -0.55
C ASP A 146 -9.32 -12.44 -1.61
N ASP A 147 -9.00 -13.57 -2.24
CA ASP A 147 -9.82 -14.17 -3.28
C ASP A 147 -11.00 -14.96 -2.69
N GLY A 148 -11.08 -15.05 -1.36
CA GLY A 148 -12.24 -15.58 -0.64
C GLY A 148 -13.49 -14.79 -1.02
N SER A 149 -14.45 -15.46 -1.66
CA SER A 149 -15.67 -14.78 -2.09
C SER A 149 -16.37 -14.15 -0.89
N VAL A 150 -16.92 -12.95 -1.05
CA VAL A 150 -17.77 -12.30 -0.04
C VAL A 150 -18.87 -13.25 0.48
N ALA A 151 -19.28 -14.22 -0.33
CA ALA A 151 -20.23 -15.28 0.04
C ALA A 151 -19.67 -16.27 1.08
N GLU A 152 -18.39 -16.66 1.00
CA GLU A 152 -17.72 -17.50 2.01
C GLU A 152 -17.62 -16.78 3.36
N MET A 153 -17.27 -15.49 3.33
CA MET A 153 -17.19 -14.66 4.52
C MET A 153 -18.56 -14.48 5.19
N GLN A 154 -19.64 -14.32 4.41
CA GLN A 154 -21.02 -14.17 4.92
C GLN A 154 -21.53 -15.42 5.67
N THR A 155 -21.15 -16.62 5.26
CA THR A 155 -21.53 -17.88 5.95
C THR A 155 -20.97 -17.99 7.37
N ILE A 156 -19.87 -17.29 7.66
CA ILE A 156 -19.17 -17.33 8.94
C ILE A 156 -19.82 -16.38 9.98
N VAL A 157 -20.51 -15.33 9.53
CA VAL A 157 -21.04 -14.23 10.38
C VAL A 157 -22.33 -14.56 11.15
N GLY A 158 -22.84 -15.78 11.03
CA GLY A 158 -24.17 -16.16 11.55
C GLY A 158 -24.26 -16.55 13.04
N GLY A 159 -23.19 -16.51 13.82
CA GLY A 159 -23.20 -16.90 15.24
C GLY A 159 -22.89 -15.74 16.17
N ASP A 160 -23.57 -15.64 17.31
CA ASP A 160 -23.42 -14.58 18.31
C ASP A 160 -21.95 -14.27 18.65
N LEU A 161 -21.44 -13.16 18.10
CA LEU A 161 -20.04 -12.74 18.19
C LEU A 161 -19.83 -11.80 19.38
N LEU A 162 -19.34 -12.34 20.51
CA LEU A 162 -18.62 -11.54 21.50
C LEU A 162 -17.19 -11.31 21.00
N PRO A 163 -16.64 -10.08 20.99
CA PRO A 163 -15.28 -9.81 20.59
C PRO A 163 -14.32 -10.63 21.44
N TYR A 164 -13.64 -11.58 20.82
CA TYR A 164 -12.59 -12.36 21.47
C TYR A 164 -11.42 -11.41 21.70
N TYR A 165 -11.36 -10.83 22.90
CA TYR A 165 -10.21 -10.07 23.33
C TYR A 165 -9.01 -11.01 23.58
N ILE A 166 -7.84 -10.41 23.40
CA ILE A 166 -6.48 -10.93 23.32
C ILE A 166 -6.02 -11.53 24.68
N ASP A 167 -6.82 -12.37 25.33
CA ASP A 167 -6.44 -13.00 26.60
C ASP A 167 -5.58 -14.25 26.41
N ASP A 168 -5.63 -14.88 25.22
CA ASP A 168 -4.89 -16.11 24.91
C ASP A 168 -3.60 -15.90 24.08
N PHE A 169 -3.20 -14.66 23.77
CA PHE A 169 -1.92 -14.37 23.10
C PHE A 169 -0.75 -14.35 24.11
N ASN A 170 -0.54 -15.47 24.79
CA ASN A 170 0.70 -15.79 25.51
C ASN A 170 1.72 -16.44 24.55
N SER A 171 1.82 -15.97 23.30
CA SER A 171 2.80 -16.48 22.35
C SER A 171 4.15 -15.80 22.56
N ASN A 172 5.19 -16.60 22.82
CA ASN A 172 6.58 -16.17 22.93
C ASN A 172 7.17 -15.60 21.60
N SER A 173 6.36 -15.43 20.56
CA SER A 173 6.78 -14.89 19.28
C SER A 173 6.74 -13.37 19.30
N THR A 174 7.87 -12.75 18.97
CA THR A 174 8.09 -11.32 18.68
C THR A 174 8.16 -10.32 19.83
N GLY A 175 8.05 -10.78 21.08
CA GLY A 175 8.41 -9.92 22.20
C GLY A 175 7.38 -8.84 22.54
N ILE A 176 6.11 -9.08 22.24
CA ILE A 176 5.02 -8.32 22.85
C ILE A 176 4.81 -8.90 24.25
N ARG A 177 5.68 -8.52 25.19
CA ARG A 177 5.71 -9.13 26.54
C ARG A 177 4.86 -8.39 27.57
N GLN A 178 4.15 -7.33 27.19
CA GLN A 178 3.37 -6.53 28.12
C GLN A 178 1.88 -6.56 27.76
N SER A 179 1.07 -6.77 28.79
CA SER A 179 -0.38 -6.73 28.69
C SER A 179 -0.85 -5.41 28.08
N LEU A 180 -1.75 -5.52 27.10
CA LEU A 180 -2.49 -4.38 26.57
C LEU A 180 -3.20 -3.69 27.73
N LYS A 181 -3.07 -2.38 27.80
CA LYS A 181 -3.80 -1.55 28.76
C LYS A 181 -4.87 -0.78 28.02
N PHE A 182 -6.05 -0.68 28.61
CA PHE A 182 -7.22 -0.08 27.98
C PHE A 182 -7.63 1.22 28.69
N GLY A 183 -8.17 2.14 27.91
CA GLY A 183 -8.78 3.40 28.34
C GLY A 183 -10.14 3.60 27.66
N LEU A 184 -10.51 4.85 27.38
CA LEU A 184 -11.80 5.19 26.76
C LEU A 184 -11.82 4.86 25.26
N GLY A 185 -11.98 3.59 24.92
CA GLY A 185 -11.97 3.10 23.54
C GLY A 185 -10.56 2.99 22.93
N TRP A 186 -9.53 3.44 23.62
CA TRP A 186 -8.14 3.30 23.20
C TRP A 186 -7.44 2.21 23.99
N HIS A 187 -6.41 1.64 23.40
CA HIS A 187 -5.48 0.76 24.08
C HIS A 187 -4.06 1.31 23.94
N TRP A 188 -3.18 0.95 24.88
CA TRP A 188 -1.76 1.23 24.76
C TRP A 188 -0.94 0.04 25.19
N GLN A 189 0.22 -0.10 24.55
CA GLN A 189 1.20 -1.13 24.84
C GLN A 189 2.60 -0.52 24.86
N THR A 190 3.47 -1.09 25.68
CA THR A 190 4.89 -0.78 25.66
C THR A 190 5.60 -1.98 25.07
N LEU A 191 6.24 -1.81 23.92
CA LEU A 191 6.98 -2.90 23.27
C LEU A 191 8.31 -3.15 23.99
N ASN A 192 9.00 -4.22 23.61
CA ASN A 192 10.30 -4.59 24.20
C ASN A 192 11.39 -3.53 24.03
N ASN A 193 11.28 -2.62 23.05
CA ASN A 193 12.18 -1.48 22.89
C ASN A 193 11.95 -0.37 23.95
N GLY A 194 10.93 -0.51 24.81
CA GLY A 194 10.56 0.50 25.81
C GLY A 194 9.65 1.62 25.29
N HIS A 195 9.35 1.63 23.99
CA HIS A 195 8.48 2.62 23.37
C HIS A 195 7.01 2.29 23.67
N ARG A 196 6.24 3.34 23.96
CA ARG A 196 4.80 3.25 24.21
C ARG A 196 4.04 3.70 22.98
N TYR A 197 3.09 2.87 22.57
CA TYR A 197 2.17 3.14 21.47
C TYR A 197 0.74 3.20 22.00
N VAL A 198 -0.05 4.10 21.44
CA VAL A 198 -1.47 4.29 21.75
C VAL A 198 -2.26 4.06 20.48
N GLY A 199 -3.37 3.35 20.55
CA GLY A 199 -4.12 3.05 19.34
C GLY A 199 -5.50 2.47 19.55
N HIS A 200 -6.05 2.01 18.44
CA HIS A 200 -7.35 1.36 18.34
C HIS A 200 -7.22 0.20 17.36
N GLY A 201 -7.84 -0.92 17.68
CA GLY A 201 -7.94 -2.06 16.78
C GLY A 201 -9.35 -2.61 16.81
N GLY A 202 -9.74 -3.27 15.73
CA GLY A 202 -11.05 -3.90 15.67
C GLY A 202 -11.16 -4.82 14.48
N GLY A 203 -11.91 -5.89 14.66
CA GLY A 203 -12.24 -6.84 13.61
C GLY A 203 -13.76 -6.92 13.45
N LEU A 204 -14.18 -7.04 12.20
CA LEU A 204 -15.47 -7.57 11.80
C LEU A 204 -15.21 -8.77 10.88
N PRO A 205 -16.16 -9.67 10.66
CA PRO A 205 -15.94 -10.73 9.69
C PRO A 205 -15.60 -10.16 8.31
N GLY A 206 -14.49 -10.63 7.73
CA GLY A 206 -13.93 -10.13 6.47
C GLY A 206 -13.21 -8.78 6.56
N MET A 207 -12.94 -8.26 7.76
CA MET A 207 -12.12 -7.06 7.93
C MET A 207 -11.44 -7.02 9.29
N THR A 208 -10.17 -6.65 9.33
CA THR A 208 -9.51 -6.24 10.56
C THR A 208 -8.71 -4.98 10.34
N HIS A 209 -8.63 -4.14 11.38
CA HIS A 209 -7.80 -2.96 11.38
C HIS A 209 -6.98 -2.85 12.67
N LEU A 210 -5.78 -2.30 12.53
CA LEU A 210 -4.93 -1.92 13.63
C LEU A 210 -4.35 -0.54 13.37
N MET A 211 -4.71 0.42 14.21
CA MET A 211 -4.12 1.74 14.26
C MET A 211 -3.31 1.85 15.54
N LEU A 212 -2.03 2.23 15.43
CA LEU A 212 -1.26 2.68 16.56
C LEU A 212 -0.52 3.96 16.18
N VAL A 213 -0.24 4.78 17.18
CA VAL A 213 0.51 6.02 17.10
C VAL A 213 1.56 6.00 18.21
N ASP A 214 2.76 6.47 17.91
CA ASP A 214 3.80 6.67 18.92
C ASP A 214 3.37 7.70 19.99
N LYS A 215 3.98 7.64 21.17
CA LYS A 215 3.62 8.56 22.27
C LYS A 215 3.82 10.04 21.91
N THR A 216 4.78 10.34 21.05
CA THR A 216 5.11 11.68 20.55
C THR A 216 4.13 12.18 19.49
N LYS A 217 3.30 11.30 18.92
CA LYS A 217 2.36 11.58 17.82
C LYS A 217 3.05 12.02 16.52
N SER A 218 4.32 11.64 16.35
CA SER A 218 5.10 11.88 15.15
C SER A 218 4.86 10.81 14.09
N ILE A 219 4.58 9.58 14.50
CA ILE A 219 4.43 8.43 13.61
C ILE A 219 3.12 7.71 13.93
N GLY A 220 2.27 7.55 12.92
CA GLY A 220 1.05 6.76 12.99
C GLY A 220 1.03 5.72 11.89
N VAL A 221 0.71 4.48 12.23
CA VAL A 221 0.59 3.39 11.26
C VAL A 221 -0.82 2.81 11.38
N ILE A 222 -1.52 2.75 10.25
CA ILE A 222 -2.84 2.13 10.12
C ILE A 222 -2.69 0.95 9.17
N LEU A 223 -3.03 -0.24 9.65
CA LEU A 223 -3.13 -1.44 8.84
C LEU A 223 -4.60 -1.80 8.66
N LEU A 224 -4.98 -2.07 7.41
CA LEU A 224 -6.29 -2.56 7.04
C LEU A 224 -6.09 -3.90 6.33
N SER A 225 -6.83 -4.91 6.72
CA SER A 225 -6.83 -6.21 6.05
C SER A 225 -8.28 -6.65 5.87
N ASN A 226 -8.58 -7.29 4.76
CA ASN A 226 -9.84 -7.96 4.49
C ASN A 226 -9.89 -9.39 5.07
N GLY A 227 -8.91 -9.78 5.87
CA GLY A 227 -8.90 -11.05 6.56
C GLY A 227 -9.61 -10.97 7.93
N ASP A 228 -10.16 -12.11 8.35
CA ASP A 228 -10.89 -12.25 9.61
C ASP A 228 -9.95 -12.64 10.77
N THR A 229 -9.81 -11.76 11.77
CA THR A 229 -9.07 -12.06 13.02
C THR A 229 -9.97 -12.44 14.20
N PHE A 230 -11.27 -12.56 13.97
CA PHE A 230 -12.29 -12.75 15.00
C PHE A 230 -12.47 -14.23 15.37
N LEU A 231 -12.26 -15.13 14.42
CA LEU A 231 -12.45 -16.56 14.64
C LEU A 231 -11.30 -17.16 15.47
N SER A 232 -11.62 -18.09 16.37
CA SER A 232 -10.62 -18.84 17.14
C SER A 232 -10.01 -20.00 16.33
N ILE A 233 -9.65 -19.74 15.08
CA ILE A 233 -8.97 -20.69 14.19
C ILE A 233 -7.50 -20.28 14.01
N ASP A 234 -6.64 -21.24 13.69
CA ASP A 234 -5.20 -21.00 13.56
C ASP A 234 -4.87 -19.94 12.49
N LEU A 235 -5.67 -19.87 11.42
CA LEU A 235 -5.50 -18.87 10.37
C LEU A 235 -5.70 -17.44 10.89
N SER A 236 -6.77 -17.19 11.64
CA SER A 236 -7.06 -15.88 12.24
C SER A 236 -5.99 -15.46 13.25
N LYS A 237 -5.48 -16.41 14.04
CA LYS A 237 -4.34 -16.16 14.95
C LYS A 237 -3.08 -15.78 14.18
N LYS A 238 -2.77 -16.50 13.09
CA LYS A 238 -1.61 -16.23 12.22
C LYS A 238 -1.75 -14.87 11.51
N LEU A 239 -2.94 -14.51 11.06
CA LEU A 239 -3.23 -13.20 10.47
C LEU A 239 -3.04 -12.07 11.48
N CYS A 240 -3.63 -12.20 12.68
CA CYS A 240 -3.48 -11.23 13.76
C CYS A 240 -2.00 -11.01 14.12
N GLN A 241 -1.24 -12.10 14.30
CA GLN A 241 0.20 -12.03 14.55
C GLN A 241 0.96 -11.37 13.39
N THR A 242 0.57 -11.65 12.15
CA THR A 242 1.18 -11.03 10.96
C THR A 242 0.95 -9.53 10.92
N ILE A 243 -0.27 -9.07 11.20
CA ILE A 243 -0.59 -7.65 11.30
C ILE A 243 0.22 -6.99 12.39
N LEU A 244 0.29 -7.59 13.58
CA LEU A 244 1.12 -7.08 14.68
C LEU A 244 2.60 -6.99 14.31
N ASP A 245 3.15 -8.04 13.69
CA ASP A 245 4.56 -8.09 13.32
C ASP A 245 4.90 -7.03 12.26
N ILE A 246 4.05 -6.89 11.23
CA ILE A 246 4.17 -5.81 10.23
C ILE A 246 4.14 -4.45 10.92
N HIS A 247 3.16 -4.24 11.80
CA HIS A 247 2.96 -2.96 12.49
C HIS A 247 4.21 -2.55 13.28
N ILE A 248 4.77 -3.48 14.05
CA ILE A 248 6.01 -3.28 14.82
C ILE A 248 7.19 -2.97 13.90
N ARG A 249 7.32 -3.69 12.77
CA ARG A 249 8.39 -3.43 11.81
C ARG A 249 8.30 -2.06 11.18
N LEU A 250 7.09 -1.58 10.87
CA LEU A 250 6.89 -0.24 10.35
C LEU A 250 7.33 0.82 11.36
N PHE A 251 6.95 0.70 12.64
CA PHE A 251 7.44 1.63 13.64
C PHE A 251 8.96 1.60 13.80
N GLN A 252 9.57 0.42 13.85
CA GLN A 252 11.03 0.30 13.94
C GLN A 252 11.73 0.98 12.75
N CYS A 253 11.14 0.88 11.56
CA CYS A 253 11.66 1.54 10.37
C CYS A 253 11.64 3.07 10.54
N PHE A 254 10.51 3.64 10.95
CA PHE A 254 10.34 5.09 11.03
C PHE A 254 10.94 5.75 12.30
N GLU A 255 11.03 5.05 13.42
CA GLU A 255 11.59 5.60 14.68
C GLU A 255 13.11 5.84 14.59
N ASN A 256 13.85 4.97 13.90
CA ASN A 256 15.30 5.08 13.75
C ASN A 256 15.73 6.33 12.94
N THR A 257 14.80 6.96 12.23
CA THR A 257 15.07 8.16 11.41
C THR A 257 15.17 9.43 12.26
N ILE A 258 14.50 9.48 13.42
CA ILE A 258 14.36 10.72 14.23
C ILE A 258 15.60 10.98 15.13
N VAL A 259 16.45 9.98 15.37
CA VAL A 259 17.55 10.08 16.35
C VAL A 259 18.84 10.67 15.75
N ASN A 260 18.92 10.88 14.43
CA ASN A 260 20.14 11.31 13.74
C ASN A 260 20.13 12.77 13.24
N GLU A 261 19.16 13.58 13.66
CA GLU A 261 19.18 15.06 13.50
C GLU A 261 19.62 15.77 14.79
#